data_AF-A0A962H8U3-F1
#
_entry.id   AF-A0A962H8U3-F1
#
_cell.length_a   1.000
_cell.length_b   1.000
_cell.length_c   1.000
_cell.angle_alpha   90.00
_cell.angle_beta   90.00
_cell.angle_gamma   90.00
#
_symmetry.space_group_name_H-M   'P 1'
#
loop_
_entity.id
_entity.type
_entity.pdbx_description
1 polymer ?
#
loop_
_entity_poly.entity_id
_entity_poly.type
_entity_poly.pdbx_seq_one_letter_code
_entity_poly.pdbx_strand_id
1 'polypeptide(L)'
;MKHDHHPHGSKPPKAAHGHAHHGAISGVHDHAADAHSTGAHVDPVCGMSVATDSPHQAEHAGKMHRFCSDKCRTKFLADPGRYLNSAAELAVAPAQPGTRYTCAMHPQIVQDEPGSCPICGMALEPMMPSLDEGENPELIDFRRRFWWTLPLSVIVLALAMVGHQFGGISANARTWLELVLSAPVVLWAGWPFFQRWAQSIANRSPNMWTLIGTGVGAAFGYSLVATLAPGLFPETFREHGRVGVYFEAAAIIVSLTLLGQVLELKARSSTSAAIKALLGLAPKTARRLRDDGSEEEVELTHVHLGDRLRVRPGEKVPV
;
A
#
# COMPACT_ATOMS: atom_id res chain seq x y z
N MET A 1 -16.59 72.45 -19.17
CA MET A 1 -15.13 72.39 -18.94
C MET A 1 -14.75 70.92 -19.02
N LYS A 2 -14.21 70.35 -20.10
CA LYS A 2 -13.18 70.85 -21.05
C LYS A 2 -11.92 71.32 -20.34
N HIS A 3 -10.89 70.47 -20.36
CA HIS A 3 -9.53 70.81 -20.76
C HIS A 3 -8.82 69.54 -21.27
N ASP A 4 -8.43 69.58 -22.54
CA ASP A 4 -7.66 68.55 -23.26
C ASP A 4 -6.17 68.97 -23.37
N HIS A 5 -5.36 68.10 -23.99
CA HIS A 5 -4.11 68.41 -24.73
C HIS A 5 -2.82 68.76 -23.91
N HIS A 6 -1.58 68.36 -24.26
CA HIS A 6 -1.06 67.42 -25.30
C HIS A 6 0.44 67.01 -25.05
N PRO A 7 1.29 66.47 -25.98
CA PRO A 7 2.09 65.27 -25.67
C PRO A 7 3.59 65.30 -26.14
N HIS A 8 4.13 64.15 -26.59
CA HIS A 8 5.44 63.87 -27.24
C HIS A 8 6.67 63.68 -26.32
N GLY A 9 7.69 62.85 -26.66
CA GLY A 9 7.93 62.20 -27.96
C GLY A 9 9.00 61.09 -28.02
N SER A 10 9.63 60.98 -29.18
CA SER A 10 10.28 59.84 -29.85
C SER A 10 11.68 59.34 -29.40
N LYS A 11 11.94 58.04 -29.69
CA LYS A 11 13.24 57.31 -29.86
C LYS A 11 14.11 57.85 -31.04
N PRO A 12 15.32 57.30 -31.37
CA PRO A 12 16.49 56.79 -30.60
C PRO A 12 17.79 57.56 -31.07
N PRO A 13 18.93 57.03 -31.61
CA PRO A 13 19.79 55.83 -31.38
C PRO A 13 21.35 56.07 -31.33
N LYS A 14 22.14 54.99 -31.12
CA LYS A 14 23.62 54.79 -31.31
C LYS A 14 24.56 55.53 -30.31
N ALA A 15 25.77 55.05 -29.95
CA ALA A 15 26.60 53.87 -30.32
C ALA A 15 27.37 53.36 -29.06
N ALA A 16 27.52 52.06 -28.80
CA ALA A 16 28.61 51.14 -29.22
C ALA A 16 29.94 51.22 -28.42
N HIS A 17 30.22 50.19 -27.61
CA HIS A 17 31.51 49.54 -27.26
C HIS A 17 31.21 48.51 -26.15
N GLY A 18 31.60 47.23 -26.16
CA GLY A 18 32.26 46.45 -27.22
C GLY A 18 33.28 45.44 -26.67
N HIS A 19 32.84 44.28 -26.16
CA HIS A 19 33.73 43.14 -25.92
C HIS A 19 33.06 41.79 -26.25
N ALA A 20 33.68 41.14 -27.25
CA ALA A 20 33.81 39.69 -27.51
C ALA A 20 33.85 38.77 -26.27
N HIS A 21 33.65 37.45 -26.35
CA HIS A 21 33.15 36.52 -27.38
C HIS A 21 33.00 35.16 -26.64
N HIS A 22 31.93 34.38 -26.84
CA HIS A 22 32.02 32.91 -26.86
C HIS A 22 30.81 32.33 -27.61
N GLY A 23 31.01 31.19 -28.27
CA GLY A 23 30.23 30.77 -29.44
C GLY A 23 28.88 30.11 -29.14
N ALA A 24 28.03 30.11 -30.18
CA ALA A 24 26.75 29.43 -30.22
C ALA A 24 26.90 27.89 -30.22
N ILE A 25 25.86 27.19 -29.76
CA ILE A 25 24.99 26.42 -30.66
C ILE A 25 23.62 26.18 -30.01
N SER A 26 22.57 26.47 -30.77
CA SER A 26 21.19 26.10 -30.48
C SER A 26 20.96 24.64 -30.85
N GLY A 27 20.68 23.78 -29.87
CA GLY A 27 20.24 22.40 -30.08
C GLY A 27 18.86 22.18 -29.46
N VAL A 28 17.84 22.14 -30.31
CA VAL A 28 16.53 21.60 -29.91
C VAL A 28 16.72 20.09 -29.69
N HIS A 29 16.53 19.64 -28.47
CA HIS A 29 16.43 18.21 -28.17
C HIS A 29 14.99 17.88 -27.79
N ASP A 30 14.18 17.66 -28.84
CA ASP A 30 13.09 16.71 -28.74
C ASP A 30 13.69 15.37 -28.29
N HIS A 31 13.44 14.97 -27.05
CA HIS A 31 13.46 13.56 -26.70
C HIS A 31 12.02 13.10 -26.59
N ALA A 32 11.56 12.59 -27.73
CA ALA A 32 10.32 11.88 -27.89
C ALA A 32 10.15 10.79 -26.82
N ALA A 33 8.89 10.50 -26.50
CA ALA A 33 8.53 9.33 -25.72
C ALA A 33 8.72 8.06 -26.57
N ASP A 34 9.97 7.59 -26.69
CA ASP A 34 10.27 6.31 -27.33
C ASP A 34 9.91 5.15 -26.40
N ALA A 35 8.75 4.57 -26.67
CA ALA A 35 8.28 3.36 -26.01
C ALA A 35 9.08 2.13 -26.49
N HIS A 36 10.16 1.80 -25.78
CA HIS A 36 10.83 0.50 -25.90
C HIS A 36 10.78 -0.29 -24.59
N SER A 37 9.72 -1.08 -24.45
CA SER A 37 9.53 -2.06 -23.37
C SER A 37 10.39 -3.32 -23.58
N THR A 38 11.71 -3.16 -23.69
CA THR A 38 12.65 -4.28 -23.89
C THR A 38 13.18 -4.82 -22.57
N GLY A 39 12.47 -5.79 -22.00
CA GLY A 39 13.02 -6.74 -21.02
C GLY A 39 13.52 -6.14 -19.70
N ALA A 40 12.65 -5.47 -18.94
CA ALA A 40 12.97 -5.08 -17.56
C ALA A 40 13.27 -6.33 -16.70
N HIS A 41 14.52 -6.52 -16.32
CA HIS A 41 14.93 -7.60 -15.42
C HIS A 41 14.72 -7.17 -13.97
N VAL A 42 14.21 -8.04 -13.11
CA VAL A 42 13.99 -7.73 -11.69
C VAL A 42 15.21 -8.15 -10.87
N ASP A 43 15.73 -7.26 -10.01
CA ASP A 43 16.77 -7.57 -9.04
C ASP A 43 16.23 -8.55 -7.97
N PRO A 44 16.77 -9.77 -7.84
CA PRO A 44 16.26 -10.78 -6.91
C PRO A 44 16.36 -10.41 -5.42
N VAL A 45 17.19 -9.43 -5.06
CA VAL A 45 17.49 -9.04 -3.67
C VAL A 45 16.60 -7.88 -3.19
N CYS A 46 16.22 -6.97 -4.10
CA CYS A 46 15.45 -5.78 -3.73
C CYS A 46 14.16 -5.55 -4.54
N GLY A 47 13.89 -6.34 -5.58
CA GLY A 47 12.69 -6.22 -6.40
C GLY A 47 12.65 -5.01 -7.34
N MET A 48 13.73 -4.23 -7.44
CA MET A 48 13.79 -3.11 -8.39
C MET A 48 13.90 -3.61 -9.83
N SER A 49 13.25 -2.91 -10.76
CA SER A 49 13.45 -3.11 -12.19
C SER A 49 14.82 -2.56 -12.61
N VAL A 50 15.58 -3.37 -13.35
CA VAL A 50 16.95 -3.12 -13.78
C VAL A 50 17.00 -3.17 -15.30
N ALA A 51 17.63 -2.16 -15.90
CA ALA A 51 17.84 -2.11 -17.34
C ALA A 51 18.78 -3.23 -17.83
N THR A 52 18.64 -3.61 -19.09
CA THR A 52 19.38 -4.70 -19.76
C THR A 52 20.89 -4.46 -19.88
N ASP A 53 21.36 -3.25 -19.57
CA ASP A 53 22.74 -2.78 -19.67
C ASP A 53 23.42 -2.54 -18.30
N SER A 54 22.75 -2.84 -17.18
CA SER A 54 23.30 -2.59 -15.83
C SER A 54 24.72 -3.16 -15.66
N PRO A 55 25.67 -2.38 -15.09
CA PRO A 55 27.04 -2.84 -14.84
C PRO A 55 27.14 -3.87 -13.70
N HIS A 56 26.07 -4.07 -12.93
CA HIS A 56 26.04 -5.00 -11.81
C HIS A 56 25.34 -6.29 -12.22
N GLN A 57 26.14 -7.30 -12.60
CA GLN A 57 25.65 -8.61 -13.05
C GLN A 57 26.41 -9.72 -12.33
N ALA A 58 25.80 -10.90 -12.20
CA ALA A 58 26.44 -12.14 -11.75
C ALA A 58 25.77 -13.36 -12.38
N GLU A 59 26.55 -14.39 -12.68
CA GLU A 59 26.02 -15.66 -13.17
C GLU A 59 25.76 -16.62 -12.01
N HIS A 60 24.61 -17.31 -12.02
CA HIS A 60 24.33 -18.41 -11.10
C HIS A 60 23.50 -19.49 -11.81
N ALA A 61 23.88 -20.75 -11.66
CA ALA A 61 23.23 -21.90 -12.30
C ALA A 61 22.95 -21.74 -13.82
N GLY A 62 23.90 -21.13 -14.55
CA GLY A 62 23.77 -20.88 -16.00
C GLY A 62 22.81 -19.75 -16.38
N LYS A 63 22.34 -18.95 -15.42
CA LYS A 63 21.49 -17.76 -15.64
C LYS A 63 22.23 -16.50 -15.20
N MET A 64 22.20 -15.49 -16.06
CA MET A 64 22.71 -14.15 -15.75
C MET A 64 21.68 -13.35 -14.97
N HIS A 65 22.00 -13.04 -13.72
CA HIS A 65 21.20 -12.17 -12.84
C HIS A 65 21.75 -10.74 -12.88
N ARG A 66 20.85 -9.76 -12.88
CA ARG A 66 21.15 -8.32 -12.93
C ARG A 66 20.70 -7.66 -11.63
N PHE A 67 21.46 -6.66 -11.19
CA PHE A 67 21.25 -5.99 -9.92
C PHE A 67 21.18 -4.47 -10.10
N CYS A 68 20.45 -3.79 -9.21
CA CYS A 68 20.34 -2.34 -9.18
C CYS A 68 21.60 -1.67 -8.60
N SER A 69 22.40 -2.42 -7.85
CA SER A 69 23.57 -1.92 -7.13
C SER A 69 24.54 -3.04 -6.77
N ASP A 70 25.81 -2.70 -6.59
CA ASP A 70 26.85 -3.63 -6.14
C ASP A 70 26.55 -4.28 -4.77
N LYS A 71 25.83 -3.57 -3.89
CA LYS A 71 25.35 -4.11 -2.60
C LYS A 71 24.35 -5.24 -2.79
N CYS A 72 23.48 -5.18 -3.80
CA CYS A 72 22.53 -6.25 -4.10
C CYS A 72 23.23 -7.44 -4.76
N ARG A 73 24.16 -7.19 -5.70
CA ARG A 73 25.05 -8.23 -6.27
C ARG A 73 25.80 -9.00 -5.18
N THR A 74 26.43 -8.30 -4.23
CA THR A 74 27.21 -8.92 -3.16
C THR A 74 26.34 -9.72 -2.19
N LYS A 75 25.14 -9.24 -1.86
CA LYS A 75 24.16 -10.01 -1.06
C LYS A 75 23.68 -11.27 -1.78
N PHE A 76 23.44 -11.20 -3.08
CA PHE A 76 23.04 -12.37 -3.88
C PHE A 76 24.15 -13.42 -3.93
N LEU A 77 25.40 -13.00 -4.18
CA LEU A 77 26.56 -13.91 -4.19
C LEU A 77 26.82 -14.59 -2.84
N ALA A 78 26.45 -13.95 -1.73
CA ALA A 78 26.64 -14.50 -0.39
C ALA A 78 25.62 -15.61 -0.04
N ASP A 79 24.39 -15.53 -0.54
CA ASP A 79 23.34 -16.55 -0.35
C ASP A 79 22.33 -16.52 -1.52
N PRO A 80 22.64 -17.14 -2.68
CA PRO A 80 21.76 -17.12 -3.84
C PRO A 80 20.43 -17.85 -3.59
N GLY A 81 20.48 -18.93 -2.81
CA GLY A 81 19.34 -19.82 -2.55
C GLY A 81 18.19 -19.08 -1.87
N ARG A 82 18.48 -18.23 -0.89
CA ARG A 82 17.48 -17.39 -0.23
C ARG A 82 16.66 -16.54 -1.20
N TYR A 83 17.30 -15.88 -2.15
CA TYR A 83 16.63 -14.95 -3.07
C TYR A 83 15.93 -15.67 -4.24
N LEU A 84 16.51 -16.78 -4.72
CA LEU A 84 15.90 -17.58 -5.77
C LEU A 84 14.68 -18.36 -5.27
N ASN A 85 14.72 -18.88 -4.05
CA ASN A 85 13.58 -19.60 -3.45
C ASN A 85 12.42 -18.64 -3.14
N SER A 86 12.67 -17.47 -2.53
CA SER A 86 11.61 -16.48 -2.34
C SER A 86 11.04 -15.93 -3.66
N ALA A 87 11.81 -15.87 -4.74
CA ALA A 87 11.28 -15.51 -6.06
C ALA A 87 10.40 -16.61 -6.68
N ALA A 88 10.74 -17.89 -6.44
CA ALA A 88 9.89 -19.02 -6.82
C ALA A 88 8.61 -19.12 -5.97
N GLU A 89 8.67 -18.68 -4.72
CA GLU A 89 7.54 -18.61 -3.78
C GLU A 89 6.62 -17.39 -4.05
N LEU A 90 7.16 -16.31 -4.63
CA LEU A 90 6.41 -15.17 -5.16
C LEU A 90 5.76 -15.46 -6.53
N ALA A 91 6.19 -16.51 -7.23
CA ALA A 91 5.59 -16.96 -8.48
C ALA A 91 4.35 -17.82 -8.19
N VAL A 92 3.25 -17.13 -7.83
CA VAL A 92 1.85 -17.61 -7.75
C VAL A 92 1.71 -19.13 -7.91
N ALA A 93 1.71 -19.86 -6.79
CA ALA A 93 1.05 -21.15 -6.77
C ALA A 93 -0.40 -20.90 -7.24
N PRO A 94 -0.87 -21.57 -8.31
CA PRO A 94 -2.25 -21.37 -8.76
C PRO A 94 -3.18 -21.72 -7.60
N ALA A 95 -4.14 -20.83 -7.32
CA ALA A 95 -5.18 -21.09 -6.34
C ALA A 95 -5.77 -22.48 -6.63
N GLN A 96 -5.79 -23.37 -5.63
CA GLN A 96 -6.19 -24.75 -5.88
C GLN A 96 -7.59 -24.75 -6.50
N PRO A 97 -7.82 -25.42 -7.65
CA PRO A 97 -9.09 -25.36 -8.35
C PRO A 97 -10.22 -25.82 -7.43
N GLY A 98 -11.10 -24.90 -7.06
CA GLY A 98 -12.17 -25.10 -6.07
C GLY A 98 -12.00 -24.35 -4.74
N THR A 99 -10.94 -23.56 -4.56
CA THR A 99 -10.80 -22.66 -3.39
C THR A 99 -11.78 -21.50 -3.51
N ARG A 100 -12.94 -21.63 -2.88
CA ARG A 100 -13.93 -20.56 -2.78
C ARG A 100 -13.52 -19.57 -1.70
N TYR A 101 -13.68 -18.29 -1.98
CA TYR A 101 -13.41 -17.15 -1.10
C TYR A 101 -14.73 -16.59 -0.57
N THR A 102 -14.74 -16.12 0.68
CA THR A 102 -15.92 -15.53 1.31
C THR A 102 -15.57 -14.30 2.14
N CYS A 103 -16.57 -13.47 2.43
CA CYS A 103 -16.40 -12.33 3.34
C CYS A 103 -16.73 -12.76 4.77
N ALA A 104 -15.78 -12.62 5.70
CA ALA A 104 -15.97 -12.95 7.11
C ALA A 104 -17.17 -12.24 7.79
N MET A 105 -17.61 -11.09 7.27
CA MET A 105 -18.81 -10.37 7.73
C MET A 105 -20.07 -10.63 6.89
N HIS A 106 -19.92 -11.16 5.68
CA HIS A 106 -21.01 -11.41 4.75
C HIS A 106 -20.84 -12.80 4.12
N PRO A 107 -21.06 -13.90 4.88
CA PRO A 107 -20.80 -15.27 4.42
C PRO A 107 -21.68 -15.69 3.22
N GLN A 108 -22.74 -14.94 2.94
CA GLN A 108 -23.55 -15.04 1.73
C GLN A 108 -22.81 -14.63 0.44
N ILE A 109 -21.68 -13.91 0.55
CA ILE A 109 -20.79 -13.61 -0.57
C ILE A 109 -19.78 -14.75 -0.68
N VAL A 110 -19.86 -15.49 -1.77
CA VAL A 110 -18.89 -16.53 -2.14
C VAL A 110 -18.44 -16.26 -3.58
N GLN A 111 -17.13 -16.25 -3.81
CA GLN A 111 -16.51 -16.03 -5.13
C GLN A 111 -15.42 -17.08 -5.35
N ASP A 112 -15.17 -17.44 -6.61
CA ASP A 112 -14.12 -18.41 -6.96
C ASP A 112 -12.72 -17.75 -7.12
N GLU A 113 -12.67 -16.42 -7.02
CA GLU A 113 -11.45 -15.60 -7.14
C GLU A 113 -11.25 -14.71 -5.89
N PRO A 114 -10.00 -14.38 -5.53
CA PRO A 114 -9.71 -13.39 -4.49
C PRO A 114 -10.14 -11.99 -4.94
N GLY A 115 -10.81 -11.24 -4.06
CA GLY A 115 -11.38 -9.94 -4.40
C GLY A 115 -11.79 -9.12 -3.18
N SER A 116 -12.59 -8.08 -3.40
CA SER A 116 -13.21 -7.28 -2.35
C SER A 116 -14.71 -7.55 -2.26
N CYS A 117 -15.24 -7.66 -1.04
CA CYS A 117 -16.67 -7.86 -0.80
C CYS A 117 -17.48 -6.66 -1.31
N PRO A 118 -18.51 -6.87 -2.16
CA PRO A 118 -19.30 -5.77 -2.73
C PRO A 118 -20.16 -5.03 -1.70
N ILE A 119 -20.36 -5.61 -0.50
CA ILE A 119 -21.18 -5.03 0.57
C ILE A 119 -20.32 -4.13 1.50
N CYS A 120 -19.17 -4.62 1.96
CA CYS A 120 -18.35 -3.92 2.97
C CYS A 120 -16.92 -3.55 2.54
N GLY A 121 -16.47 -3.90 1.34
CA GLY A 121 -15.15 -3.55 0.82
C GLY A 121 -13.95 -4.21 1.53
N MET A 122 -14.17 -5.18 2.43
CA MET A 122 -13.12 -6.02 3.00
C MET A 122 -12.61 -7.02 1.95
N ALA A 123 -11.36 -7.45 2.05
CA ALA A 123 -10.85 -8.56 1.25
C ALA A 123 -11.66 -9.85 1.51
N LEU A 124 -11.77 -10.70 0.50
CA LEU A 124 -12.35 -12.03 0.64
C LEU A 124 -11.27 -13.01 1.12
N GLU A 125 -11.60 -13.77 2.17
CA GLU A 125 -10.73 -14.77 2.78
C GLU A 125 -11.11 -16.17 2.23
N PRO A 126 -10.15 -17.09 2.02
CA PRO A 126 -10.46 -18.44 1.56
C PRO A 126 -11.34 -19.19 2.58
N MET A 127 -12.38 -19.89 2.12
CA MET A 127 -13.33 -20.61 2.99
C MET A 127 -12.68 -21.76 3.78
N MET A 128 -11.52 -22.26 3.33
CA MET A 128 -10.67 -23.15 4.12
C MET A 128 -9.32 -22.47 4.37
N PRO A 129 -8.89 -22.30 5.63
CA PRO A 129 -7.58 -21.73 5.92
C PRO A 129 -6.48 -22.68 5.44
N SER A 130 -5.61 -22.20 4.54
CA SER A 130 -4.49 -23.01 4.06
C SER A 130 -3.51 -23.28 5.22
N LEU A 131 -2.83 -24.43 5.19
CA LEU A 131 -1.88 -24.80 6.25
C LEU A 131 -0.56 -24.01 6.15
N ASP A 132 -0.23 -23.42 5.01
CA ASP A 132 1.10 -22.84 4.75
C ASP A 132 1.13 -21.30 4.62
N GLU A 133 0.00 -20.60 4.59
CA GLU A 133 0.00 -19.12 4.60
C GLU A 133 0.47 -18.54 5.96
N GLY A 134 1.36 -17.54 5.86
CA GLY A 134 1.89 -16.75 6.98
C GLY A 134 0.94 -15.67 7.49
N GLU A 135 1.50 -14.63 8.14
CA GLU A 135 0.69 -13.52 8.68
C GLU A 135 -0.03 -12.75 7.56
N ASN A 136 -1.34 -12.52 7.69
CA ASN A 136 -2.20 -11.95 6.64
C ASN A 136 -1.58 -10.64 6.08
N PRO A 137 -1.33 -10.53 4.76
CA PRO A 137 -0.65 -9.38 4.17
C PRO A 137 -1.39 -8.05 4.38
N GLU A 138 -2.72 -8.06 4.49
CA GLU A 138 -3.54 -6.88 4.79
C GLU A 138 -3.27 -6.34 6.20
N LEU A 139 -3.07 -7.23 7.19
CA LEU A 139 -2.68 -6.85 8.55
C LEU A 139 -1.27 -6.22 8.56
N ILE A 140 -0.34 -6.76 7.78
CA ILE A 140 1.02 -6.21 7.67
C ILE A 140 0.99 -4.80 7.02
N ASP A 141 0.18 -4.60 5.99
CA ASP A 141 0.04 -3.29 5.32
C ASP A 141 -0.60 -2.25 6.25
N PHE A 142 -1.75 -2.55 6.87
CA PHE A 142 -2.38 -1.62 7.81
C PHE A 142 -1.53 -1.33 9.04
N ARG A 143 -0.86 -2.34 9.61
CA ARG A 143 0.09 -2.15 10.72
C ARG A 143 1.23 -1.21 10.31
N ARG A 144 1.76 -1.37 9.09
CA ARG A 144 2.83 -0.50 8.55
C ARG A 144 2.33 0.93 8.36
N ARG A 145 1.19 1.13 7.68
CA ARG A 145 0.59 2.46 7.49
C ARG A 145 0.38 3.15 8.84
N PHE A 146 -0.28 2.48 9.79
CA PHE A 146 -0.52 2.99 11.14
C PHE A 146 0.77 3.46 11.83
N TRP A 147 1.77 2.59 11.98
CA TRP A 147 2.99 2.95 12.71
C TRP A 147 3.83 4.03 12.02
N TRP A 148 3.80 4.12 10.69
CA TRP A 148 4.52 5.17 9.95
C TRP A 148 3.81 6.52 10.02
N THR A 149 2.47 6.55 10.09
CA THR A 149 1.70 7.82 10.14
C THR A 149 1.27 8.24 11.55
N LEU A 150 1.39 7.37 12.55
CA LEU A 150 1.09 7.70 13.95
C LEU A 150 1.94 8.88 14.47
N PRO A 151 3.28 8.96 14.26
CA PRO A 151 4.06 10.12 14.70
C PRO A 151 3.59 11.42 14.07
N LEU A 152 3.28 11.40 12.76
CA LEU A 152 2.77 12.58 12.03
C LEU A 152 1.41 13.02 12.59
N SER A 153 0.51 12.07 12.84
CA SER A 153 -0.82 12.34 13.41
C SER A 153 -0.73 12.95 14.82
N VAL A 154 0.20 12.46 15.65
CA VAL A 154 0.47 13.00 16.99
C VAL A 154 1.07 14.40 16.92
N ILE A 155 1.99 14.67 15.98
CA ILE A 155 2.56 16.01 15.80
C ILE A 155 1.48 16.99 15.32
N VAL A 156 0.62 16.62 14.37
CA VAL A 156 -0.50 17.47 13.93
C VAL A 156 -1.46 17.78 15.08
N LEU A 157 -1.82 16.78 15.89
CA LEU A 157 -2.67 17.00 17.07
C LEU A 157 -2.01 17.93 18.10
N ALA A 158 -0.71 17.77 18.35
CA ALA A 158 0.04 18.63 19.25
C ALA A 158 0.17 20.07 18.72
N LEU A 159 0.32 20.26 17.41
CA LEU A 159 0.31 21.58 16.76
C LEU A 159 -1.06 22.24 16.87
N ALA A 160 -2.16 21.53 16.62
CA ALA A 160 -3.50 22.08 16.75
C ALA A 160 -3.84 22.49 18.20
N MET A 161 -3.48 21.64 19.18
CA MET A 161 -3.77 21.92 20.60
C MET A 161 -2.82 22.95 21.23
N VAL A 162 -1.50 22.82 21.03
CA VAL A 162 -0.48 23.59 21.77
C VAL A 162 0.20 24.64 20.89
N GLY A 163 0.05 24.59 19.57
CA GLY A 163 0.67 25.52 18.60
C GLY A 163 0.40 27.00 18.86
N HIS A 164 -0.70 27.35 19.54
CA HIS A 164 -1.00 28.72 19.93
C HIS A 164 -0.13 29.26 21.08
N GLN A 165 0.43 28.39 21.92
CA GLN A 165 1.37 28.75 22.98
C GLN A 165 2.80 28.95 22.46
N PHE A 166 3.14 28.40 21.29
CA PHE A 166 4.44 28.57 20.65
C PHE A 166 4.53 29.90 19.90
N GLY A 167 4.89 30.98 20.62
CA GLY A 167 5.05 32.33 20.07
C GLY A 167 6.11 32.50 18.97
N GLY A 168 6.90 31.48 18.65
CA GLY A 168 7.91 31.50 17.59
C GLY A 168 7.42 31.11 16.19
N ILE A 169 6.20 30.58 16.03
CA ILE A 169 5.68 30.14 14.72
C ILE A 169 4.48 30.99 14.33
N SER A 170 4.52 31.62 13.16
CA SER A 170 3.38 32.41 12.64
C SER A 170 2.16 31.52 12.39
N ALA A 171 0.96 32.09 12.51
CA ALA A 171 -0.29 31.35 12.38
C ALA A 171 -0.41 30.65 11.00
N ASN A 172 0.01 31.33 9.92
CA ASN A 172 0.03 30.76 8.57
C ASN A 172 1.05 29.63 8.44
N ALA A 173 2.24 29.75 9.03
CA ALA A 173 3.25 28.69 8.99
C ALA A 173 2.76 27.42 9.71
N ARG A 174 1.99 27.55 10.80
CA ARG A 174 1.36 26.39 11.47
C ARG A 174 0.37 25.68 10.56
N THR A 175 -0.52 26.41 9.89
CA THR A 175 -1.48 25.81 8.95
C THR A 175 -0.79 25.11 7.76
N TRP A 176 0.30 25.66 7.24
CA TRP A 176 1.11 24.96 6.23
C TRP A 176 1.83 23.71 6.77
N LEU A 177 2.32 23.73 8.01
CA LEU A 177 2.88 22.54 8.67
C LEU A 177 1.81 21.46 8.88
N GLU A 178 0.62 21.82 9.36
CA GLU A 178 -0.52 20.92 9.53
C GLU A 178 -0.95 20.29 8.19
N LEU A 179 -1.01 21.06 7.10
CA LEU A 179 -1.24 20.55 5.74
C LEU A 179 -0.18 19.51 5.36
N VAL A 180 1.11 19.87 5.44
CA VAL A 180 2.23 19.00 4.99
C VAL A 180 2.32 17.71 5.81
N LEU A 181 2.07 17.78 7.12
CA LEU A 181 2.12 16.64 8.02
C LEU A 181 0.87 15.75 7.93
N SER A 182 -0.32 16.33 7.71
CA SER A 182 -1.57 15.57 7.58
C SER A 182 -1.76 14.95 6.19
N ALA A 183 -1.23 15.55 5.12
CA ALA A 183 -1.31 15.05 3.76
C ALA A 183 -0.88 13.56 3.61
N PRO A 184 0.28 13.09 4.09
CA PRO A 184 0.63 11.66 4.02
C PRO A 184 -0.27 10.78 4.91
N VAL A 185 -0.79 11.29 6.03
CA VAL A 185 -1.75 10.55 6.86
C VAL A 185 -3.05 10.31 6.07
N VAL A 186 -3.64 11.37 5.53
CA VAL A 186 -4.94 11.29 4.84
C VAL A 186 -4.80 10.61 3.46
N LEU A 187 -3.84 11.04 2.64
CA LEU A 187 -3.75 10.61 1.24
C LEU A 187 -3.08 9.25 1.05
N TRP A 188 -2.09 8.88 1.88
CA TRP A 188 -1.41 7.58 1.77
C TRP A 188 -1.92 6.55 2.79
N ALA A 189 -2.03 6.91 4.07
CA ALA A 189 -2.53 5.97 5.08
C ALA A 189 -4.05 5.72 4.91
N GLY A 190 -4.81 6.78 4.62
CA GLY A 190 -6.25 6.72 4.35
C GLY A 190 -6.65 6.24 2.95
N TRP A 191 -5.72 6.01 2.03
CA TRP A 191 -6.04 5.58 0.64
C TRP A 191 -6.98 4.36 0.56
N PRO A 192 -6.79 3.27 1.33
CA PRO A 192 -7.69 2.12 1.27
C PRO A 192 -9.13 2.46 1.71
N PHE A 193 -9.29 3.46 2.57
CA PHE A 193 -10.60 3.92 3.03
C PHE A 193 -11.31 4.73 1.94
N PHE A 194 -10.58 5.53 1.17
CA PHE A 194 -11.13 6.22 0.00
C PHE A 194 -11.50 5.25 -1.13
N GLN A 195 -10.74 4.16 -1.32
CA GLN A 195 -11.12 3.08 -2.25
C GLN A 195 -12.44 2.42 -1.82
N ARG A 196 -12.58 2.04 -0.54
CA ARG A 196 -13.82 1.45 0.01
C ARG A 196 -15.02 2.42 0.00
N TRP A 197 -14.77 3.70 0.25
CA TRP A 197 -15.75 4.79 0.14
C TRP A 197 -16.27 4.93 -1.30
N ALA A 198 -15.38 4.96 -2.29
CA ALA A 198 -15.75 5.03 -3.70
C ALA A 198 -16.56 3.79 -4.15
N GLN A 199 -16.14 2.59 -3.74
CA GLN A 199 -16.89 1.35 -3.98
C GLN A 199 -18.29 1.39 -3.35
N SER A 200 -18.42 1.85 -2.10
CA SER A 200 -19.70 1.98 -1.39
C SER A 200 -20.66 2.94 -2.10
N ILE A 201 -20.16 4.06 -2.61
CA ILE A 201 -20.95 5.02 -3.41
C ILE A 201 -21.38 4.39 -4.74
N ALA A 202 -20.45 3.74 -5.46
CA ALA A 202 -20.73 3.09 -6.74
C ALA A 202 -21.78 1.97 -6.61
N ASN A 203 -21.67 1.14 -5.56
CA ASN A 203 -22.59 0.05 -5.27
C ASN A 203 -23.90 0.52 -4.59
N ARG A 204 -24.02 1.82 -4.28
CA ARG A 204 -25.13 2.43 -3.53
C ARG A 204 -25.44 1.73 -2.19
N SER A 205 -24.41 1.18 -1.55
CA SER A 205 -24.47 0.45 -0.28
C SER A 205 -23.81 1.26 0.84
N PRO A 206 -24.53 2.23 1.46
CA PRO A 206 -23.95 3.07 2.51
C PRO A 206 -23.55 2.23 3.73
N ASN A 207 -22.32 2.42 4.18
CA ASN A 207 -21.67 1.66 5.25
C ASN A 207 -20.69 2.56 6.03
N MET A 208 -19.91 1.97 6.95
CA MET A 208 -18.93 2.71 7.77
C MET A 208 -17.93 3.52 6.92
N TRP A 209 -17.50 3.01 5.77
CA TRP A 209 -16.56 3.68 4.87
C TRP A 209 -17.16 4.90 4.18
N THR A 210 -18.48 4.88 3.89
CA THR A 210 -19.18 6.06 3.37
C THR A 210 -19.08 7.23 4.34
N LEU A 211 -19.32 6.97 5.63
CA LEU A 211 -19.24 7.99 6.69
C LEU A 211 -17.81 8.51 6.87
N ILE A 212 -16.84 7.60 7.02
CA ILE A 212 -15.43 7.96 7.27
C ILE A 212 -14.84 8.71 6.07
N GLY A 213 -15.00 8.17 4.85
CA GLY A 213 -14.45 8.80 3.63
C GLY A 213 -15.07 10.17 3.34
N THR A 214 -16.39 10.33 3.59
CA THR A 214 -17.05 11.63 3.42
C THR A 214 -16.61 12.63 4.49
N GLY A 215 -16.52 12.21 5.76
CA GLY A 215 -16.08 13.08 6.86
C GLY A 215 -14.63 13.54 6.73
N VAL A 216 -13.70 12.60 6.49
CA VAL A 216 -12.27 12.89 6.28
C VAL A 216 -12.07 13.70 4.99
N GLY A 217 -12.75 13.33 3.90
CA GLY A 217 -12.69 14.04 2.62
C GLY A 217 -13.20 15.47 2.71
N ALA A 218 -14.32 15.70 3.41
CA ALA A 218 -14.86 17.04 3.64
C ALA A 218 -13.94 17.88 4.54
N ALA A 219 -13.47 17.33 5.67
CA ALA A 219 -12.58 18.03 6.59
C ALA A 219 -11.24 18.41 5.93
N PHE A 220 -10.61 17.46 5.23
CA PHE A 220 -9.35 17.71 4.52
C PHE A 220 -9.54 18.65 3.32
N GLY A 221 -10.59 18.45 2.52
CA GLY A 221 -10.90 19.30 1.37
C GLY A 221 -11.22 20.74 1.75
N TYR A 222 -12.04 20.96 2.78
CA TYR A 222 -12.29 22.28 3.36
C TYR A 222 -10.97 22.93 3.83
N SER A 223 -10.15 22.18 4.58
CA SER A 223 -8.89 22.69 5.15
C SER A 223 -7.87 23.06 4.05
N LEU A 224 -7.85 22.28 2.96
CA LEU A 224 -7.04 22.55 1.78
C LEU A 224 -7.46 23.86 1.09
N VAL A 225 -8.77 24.08 0.87
CA VAL A 225 -9.29 25.32 0.29
C VAL A 225 -9.05 26.53 1.22
N ALA A 226 -9.26 26.35 2.53
CA ALA A 226 -8.96 27.35 3.56
C ALA A 226 -7.47 27.76 3.59
N THR A 227 -6.55 26.84 3.29
CA THR A 227 -5.10 27.07 3.27
C THR A 227 -4.63 27.70 1.96
N LEU A 228 -5.09 27.18 0.80
CA LEU A 228 -4.62 27.60 -0.52
C LEU A 228 -5.35 28.85 -1.05
N ALA A 229 -6.62 29.02 -0.70
CA ALA A 229 -7.48 30.08 -1.21
C ALA A 229 -8.32 30.73 -0.09
N PRO A 230 -7.68 31.28 0.98
CA PRO A 230 -8.41 31.98 2.05
C PRO A 230 -9.25 33.15 1.53
N GLY A 231 -8.89 33.69 0.36
CA GLY A 231 -9.63 34.68 -0.43
C GLY A 231 -11.10 34.32 -0.72
N LEU A 232 -11.46 33.03 -0.76
CA LEU A 232 -12.82 32.57 -1.05
C LEU A 232 -13.77 32.65 0.16
N PHE A 233 -13.23 32.72 1.39
CA PHE A 233 -14.02 32.78 2.62
C PHE A 233 -14.33 34.23 3.01
N PRO A 234 -15.53 34.55 3.54
CA PRO A 234 -15.83 35.89 4.03
C PRO A 234 -14.88 36.34 5.15
N GLU A 235 -14.65 37.65 5.26
CA GLU A 235 -13.82 38.29 6.31
C GLU A 235 -14.17 37.81 7.73
N THR A 236 -15.45 37.54 8.02
CA THR A 236 -15.94 37.06 9.31
C THR A 236 -15.42 35.68 9.72
N PHE A 237 -14.89 34.89 8.78
CA PHE A 237 -14.26 33.59 9.03
C PHE A 237 -12.72 33.68 9.12
N ARG A 238 -12.15 34.87 8.98
CA ARG A 238 -10.69 35.12 8.98
C ARG A 238 -10.21 35.70 10.29
N GLU A 239 -10.02 34.87 11.31
CA GLU A 239 -9.35 35.32 12.54
C GLU A 239 -7.84 35.41 12.35
N HIS A 240 -7.25 36.56 12.67
CA HIS A 240 -5.80 36.81 12.58
C HIS A 240 -5.22 36.54 11.17
N GLY A 241 -6.02 36.76 10.11
CA GLY A 241 -5.60 36.60 8.72
C GLY A 241 -5.61 35.17 8.18
N ARG A 242 -6.15 34.19 8.94
CA ARG A 242 -6.33 32.80 8.50
C ARG A 242 -7.76 32.31 8.74
N VAL A 243 -8.16 31.30 7.98
CA VAL A 243 -9.40 30.55 8.24
C VAL A 243 -9.06 29.37 9.16
N GLY A 244 -9.98 28.98 10.05
CA GLY A 244 -9.83 27.76 10.85
C GLY A 244 -9.75 26.52 9.96
N VAL A 245 -8.91 25.56 10.33
CA VAL A 245 -8.70 24.29 9.61
C VAL A 245 -8.97 23.09 10.51
N TYR A 246 -9.12 21.92 9.90
CA TYR A 246 -9.51 20.64 10.54
C TYR A 246 -8.58 19.48 10.09
N PHE A 247 -7.30 19.78 9.84
CA PHE A 247 -6.31 18.79 9.44
C PHE A 247 -6.04 17.75 10.54
N GLU A 248 -6.12 18.17 11.80
CA GLU A 248 -6.04 17.32 12.98
C GLU A 248 -7.21 16.35 13.09
N ALA A 249 -8.45 16.82 12.86
CA ALA A 249 -9.63 15.96 12.84
C ALA A 249 -9.50 14.89 11.74
N ALA A 250 -9.12 15.28 10.52
CA ALA A 250 -8.92 14.36 9.41
C ALA A 250 -7.82 13.31 9.71
N ALA A 251 -6.66 13.75 10.22
CA ALA A 251 -5.54 12.86 10.56
C ALA A 251 -5.88 11.89 11.70
N ILE A 252 -6.54 12.35 12.76
CA ILE A 252 -6.90 11.51 13.91
C ILE A 252 -8.00 10.51 13.56
N ILE A 253 -9.01 10.89 12.76
CA ILE A 253 -10.04 9.94 12.29
C ILE A 253 -9.38 8.81 11.47
N VAL A 254 -8.46 9.13 10.55
CA VAL A 254 -7.73 8.11 9.78
C VAL A 254 -6.88 7.22 10.70
N SER A 255 -6.12 7.80 11.64
CA SER A 255 -5.26 7.06 12.57
C SER A 255 -6.05 6.11 13.49
N LEU A 256 -7.18 6.56 14.05
CA LEU A 256 -8.06 5.71 14.87
C LEU A 256 -8.77 4.62 14.05
N THR A 257 -9.15 4.92 12.80
CA THR A 257 -9.74 3.92 11.90
C THR A 257 -8.72 2.83 11.54
N LEU A 258 -7.47 3.20 11.25
CA LEU A 258 -6.37 2.25 11.03
C LEU A 258 -6.14 1.38 12.26
N LEU A 259 -6.11 1.96 13.46
CA LEU A 259 -5.98 1.21 14.71
C LEU A 259 -7.13 0.20 14.89
N GLY A 260 -8.37 0.62 14.63
CA GLY A 260 -9.54 -0.26 14.66
C GLY A 260 -9.40 -1.47 13.73
N GLN A 261 -8.99 -1.24 12.47
CA GLN A 261 -8.75 -2.33 11.51
C GLN A 261 -7.61 -3.26 11.93
N VAL A 262 -6.50 -2.73 12.47
CA VAL A 262 -5.39 -3.55 12.99
C VAL A 262 -5.84 -4.43 14.15
N LEU A 263 -6.67 -3.90 15.07
CA LEU A 263 -7.21 -4.67 16.19
C LEU A 263 -8.21 -5.74 15.73
N GLU A 264 -9.10 -5.39 14.79
CA GLU A 264 -10.09 -6.31 14.20
C GLU A 264 -9.41 -7.48 13.48
N LEU A 265 -8.47 -7.20 12.57
CA LEU A 265 -7.73 -8.21 11.82
C LEU A 265 -6.86 -9.08 12.73
N LYS A 266 -6.20 -8.51 13.74
CA LYS A 266 -5.41 -9.26 14.72
C LYS A 266 -6.26 -10.21 15.57
N ALA A 267 -7.48 -9.81 15.92
CA ALA A 267 -8.43 -10.66 16.64
C ALA A 267 -8.94 -11.81 15.77
N ARG A 268 -9.22 -11.57 14.48
CA ARG A 268 -9.58 -12.64 13.53
C ARG A 268 -8.43 -13.62 13.32
N SER A 269 -7.23 -13.12 13.03
CA SER A 269 -6.07 -13.98 12.73
C SER A 269 -5.71 -14.92 13.89
N SER A 270 -5.90 -14.50 15.15
CA SER A 270 -5.63 -15.37 16.31
C SER A 270 -6.65 -16.53 16.41
N THR A 271 -7.91 -16.28 16.07
CA THR A 271 -8.97 -17.32 16.05
C THR A 271 -8.72 -18.32 14.92
N SER A 272 -8.42 -17.82 13.72
CA SER A 272 -8.10 -18.67 12.56
C SER A 272 -6.85 -19.53 12.80
N ALA A 273 -5.83 -19.00 13.49
CA ALA A 273 -4.64 -19.77 13.85
C ALA A 273 -4.94 -20.95 14.79
N ALA A 274 -5.87 -20.79 15.74
CA ALA A 274 -6.29 -21.88 16.62
C ALA A 274 -7.03 -23.00 15.87
N ILE A 275 -7.91 -22.63 14.93
CA ILE A 275 -8.60 -23.59 14.05
C ILE A 275 -7.60 -24.31 13.13
N LYS A 276 -6.67 -23.56 12.53
CA LYS A 276 -5.57 -24.08 11.70
C LYS A 276 -4.68 -25.07 12.47
N ALA A 277 -4.40 -24.81 13.75
CA ALA A 277 -3.67 -25.73 14.61
C ALA A 277 -4.42 -27.05 14.85
N LEU A 278 -5.75 -27.00 15.05
CA LEU A 278 -6.59 -28.21 15.17
C LEU A 278 -6.64 -29.01 13.86
N LEU A 279 -6.78 -28.35 12.71
CA LEU A 279 -6.76 -29.00 11.40
C LEU A 279 -5.39 -29.62 11.10
N GLY A 280 -4.30 -28.93 11.44
CA GLY A 280 -2.93 -29.47 11.34
C GLY A 280 -2.61 -30.62 12.32
N LEU A 281 -3.52 -30.96 13.24
CA LEU A 281 -3.37 -32.19 14.02
C LEU A 281 -3.75 -33.44 13.23
N ALA A 282 -4.60 -33.37 12.20
CA ALA A 282 -4.88 -34.52 11.35
C ALA A 282 -3.63 -34.91 10.52
N PRO A 283 -3.25 -36.20 10.46
CA PRO A 283 -2.16 -36.64 9.59
C PRO A 283 -2.58 -36.55 8.12
N LYS A 284 -1.68 -36.11 7.24
CA LYS A 284 -1.93 -36.06 5.78
C LYS A 284 -1.78 -37.44 5.12
N THR A 285 -0.94 -38.31 5.69
CA THR A 285 -0.67 -39.65 5.19
C THR A 285 -1.17 -40.74 6.15
N ALA A 286 -1.45 -41.91 5.60
CA ALA A 286 -1.72 -43.14 6.33
C ALA A 286 -0.85 -44.27 5.77
N ARG A 287 -0.40 -45.19 6.63
CA ARG A 287 0.30 -46.40 6.20
C ARG A 287 -0.70 -47.54 5.99
N ARG A 288 -0.99 -47.87 4.73
CA ARG A 288 -1.86 -48.97 4.32
C ARG A 288 -1.07 -50.28 4.25
N LEU A 289 -1.70 -51.34 4.71
CA LEU A 289 -1.21 -52.72 4.64
C LEU A 289 -1.91 -53.43 3.47
N ARG A 290 -1.14 -53.90 2.50
CA ARG A 290 -1.64 -54.68 1.36
C ARG A 290 -1.87 -56.14 1.76
N ASP A 291 -2.61 -56.88 0.94
CA ASP A 291 -2.93 -58.30 1.18
C ASP A 291 -1.69 -59.22 1.17
N ASP A 292 -0.58 -58.79 0.56
CA ASP A 292 0.71 -59.46 0.59
C ASP A 292 1.52 -59.21 1.89
N GLY A 293 1.00 -58.38 2.80
CA GLY A 293 1.65 -57.99 4.05
C GLY A 293 2.63 -56.82 3.93
N SER A 294 2.79 -56.21 2.76
CA SER A 294 3.62 -55.02 2.57
C SER A 294 2.95 -53.75 3.12
N GLU A 295 3.76 -52.83 3.67
CA GLU A 295 3.31 -51.49 4.11
C GLU A 295 3.61 -50.47 3.00
N GLU A 296 2.62 -49.64 2.63
CA GLU A 296 2.78 -48.48 1.77
C GLU A 296 2.26 -47.20 2.44
N GLU A 297 2.89 -46.06 2.19
CA GLU A 297 2.40 -44.76 2.66
C GLU A 297 1.56 -44.10 1.56
N VAL A 298 0.32 -43.74 1.89
CA VAL A 298 -0.66 -43.14 0.98
C VAL A 298 -1.23 -41.86 1.59
N GLU A 299 -1.51 -40.86 0.75
CA GLU A 299 -2.29 -39.68 1.17
C GLU A 299 -3.69 -40.11 1.68
N LEU A 300 -4.21 -39.40 2.67
CA LEU A 300 -5.49 -39.69 3.32
C LEU A 300 -6.66 -39.78 2.33
N THR A 301 -6.58 -39.01 1.24
CA THR A 301 -7.55 -38.96 0.14
C THR A 301 -7.65 -40.26 -0.68
N HIS A 302 -6.67 -41.15 -0.58
CA HIS A 302 -6.64 -42.45 -1.27
C HIS A 302 -7.01 -43.64 -0.36
N VAL A 303 -7.33 -43.38 0.91
CA VAL A 303 -7.80 -44.38 1.88
C VAL A 303 -9.29 -44.64 1.68
N HIS A 304 -9.67 -45.90 1.53
CA HIS A 304 -11.06 -46.31 1.30
C HIS A 304 -11.63 -47.16 2.45
N LEU A 305 -12.96 -47.20 2.55
CA LEU A 305 -13.66 -48.08 3.49
C LEU A 305 -13.30 -49.55 3.23
N GLY A 306 -12.63 -50.19 4.19
CA GLY A 306 -12.12 -51.56 4.09
C GLY A 306 -10.59 -51.66 4.09
N ASP A 307 -9.87 -50.56 3.85
CA ASP A 307 -8.41 -50.54 3.91
C ASP A 307 -7.89 -50.89 5.31
N ARG A 308 -6.87 -51.75 5.39
CA ARG A 308 -6.16 -52.07 6.64
C ARG A 308 -5.04 -51.06 6.86
N LEU A 309 -5.11 -50.27 7.92
CA LEU A 309 -4.10 -49.25 8.24
C LEU A 309 -3.27 -49.66 9.46
N ARG A 310 -1.96 -49.37 9.44
CA ARG A 310 -1.02 -49.79 10.50
C ARG A 310 -0.40 -48.61 11.24
N VAL A 311 -1.08 -48.18 12.29
CA VAL A 311 -0.64 -47.15 13.24
C VAL A 311 0.38 -47.75 14.24
N ARG A 312 1.56 -47.14 14.36
CA ARG A 312 2.60 -47.49 15.35
C ARG A 312 2.37 -46.74 16.68
N PRO A 313 2.88 -47.21 17.81
CA PRO A 313 2.83 -46.47 19.07
C PRO A 313 3.44 -45.07 18.92
N GLY A 314 2.64 -44.03 19.20
CA GLY A 314 3.03 -42.62 19.05
C GLY A 314 2.65 -41.98 17.71
N GLU A 315 2.19 -42.74 16.71
CA GLU A 315 1.58 -42.19 15.50
C GLU A 315 0.13 -41.74 15.76
N LYS A 316 -0.35 -40.77 14.97
CA LYS A 316 -1.74 -40.30 15.05
C LYS A 316 -2.66 -41.24 14.29
N VAL A 317 -3.89 -41.41 14.78
CA VAL A 317 -4.92 -42.20 14.09
C VAL A 317 -5.42 -41.40 12.86
N PRO A 318 -5.37 -41.96 11.64
CA PRO A 318 -5.66 -41.22 10.41
C PRO A 318 -7.16 -41.06 10.09
N VAL A 319 -8.00 -42.02 10.46
CA VAL A 319 -9.46 -42.06 10.24
C VAL A 319 -10.19 -42.72 11.40
#